data_AF-A0A6A5HR15-F1
#
_entry.id   AF-A0A6A5HR15-F1
#
_cell.length_a   1.000
_cell.length_b   1.000
_cell.length_c   1.000
_cell.angle_alpha   90.00
_cell.angle_beta   90.00
_cell.angle_gamma   90.00
#
_symmetry.space_group_name_H-M   'P 1'
#
loop_
_entity.id
_entity.type
_entity.pdbx_description
1 polymer ?
#
loop_
_entity_poly.entity_id
_entity_poly.type
_entity_poly.pdbx_seq_one_letter_code
_entity_poly.pdbx_strand_id
1 'polypeptide(L)' 'MCIMCSGLIQIPKNWKDAQELLSYGCKSLGEAANACTGMINAADLTASYPRMYIWIIRLRAIGCQKFCQ' A
#
# COMPACT_ATOMS: atom_id res chain seq x y z
N MET A 1 16.35 3.47 6.63
CA MET A 1 15.24 4.46 6.61
C MET A 1 14.10 3.92 5.77
N CYS A 2 12.97 3.58 6.40
CA CYS A 2 11.80 3.12 5.67
C CYS A 2 11.03 4.31 5.09
N ILE A 3 10.97 4.43 3.77
CA ILE A 3 10.26 5.51 3.07
C ILE A 3 8.76 5.49 3.42
N MET A 4 8.20 4.30 3.62
CA MET A 4 6.82 4.14 4.12
C MET A 4 6.64 4.65 5.54
N CYS A 5 7.68 5.00 6.29
CA CYS A 5 7.61 5.51 7.66
C CYS A 5 8.00 6.99 7.78
N SER A 6 8.63 7.57 6.76
CA SER A 6 9.13 8.94 6.77
C SER A 6 8.08 10.01 6.46
N GLY A 7 6.81 9.62 6.24
CA GLY A 7 5.74 10.54 5.83
C GLY A 7 5.80 10.99 4.36
N LEU A 8 6.89 10.69 3.65
CA LEU A 8 7.07 10.99 2.23
C LEU A 8 6.05 10.27 1.35
N ILE A 9 5.65 9.06 1.75
CA ILE A 9 4.54 8.34 1.13
C ILE A 9 3.31 8.47 2.04
N GLN A 10 2.28 9.12 1.50
CA GLN A 10 0.96 9.17 2.12
C GLN A 10 0.16 7.95 1.69
N ILE A 11 -0.47 7.27 2.67
CA ILE A 11 -1.40 6.19 2.36
C ILE A 11 -2.69 6.83 1.84
N PRO A 12 -3.13 6.50 0.62
CA PRO A 12 -4.35 7.08 0.07
C PRO A 12 -5.58 6.65 0.85
N LYS A 13 -6.63 7.48 0.83
CA LYS A 13 -7.89 7.25 1.58
C LYS A 13 -8.95 6.48 0.80
N ASN A 14 -8.78 6.31 -0.50
CA ASN A 14 -9.68 5.56 -1.36
C ASN A 14 -8.91 4.45 -2.09
N TRP A 15 -9.66 3.45 -2.58
CA TRP A 15 -9.06 2.29 -3.23
C TRP A 15 -8.36 2.66 -4.54
N LYS A 16 -8.95 3.52 -5.37
CA LYS A 16 -8.39 3.89 -6.68
C LYS A 16 -6.97 4.44 -6.57
N ASP A 17 -6.76 5.43 -5.71
CA ASP A 17 -5.45 6.05 -5.51
C ASP A 17 -4.46 5.05 -4.88
N ALA A 18 -4.95 4.17 -3.98
CA ALA A 18 -4.15 3.11 -3.40
C ALA A 18 -3.73 2.08 -4.45
N GLN A 19 -4.63 1.73 -5.37
CA GLN A 19 -4.39 0.84 -6.49
C GLN A 19 -3.30 1.40 -7.41
N GLU A 20 -3.34 2.70 -7.71
CA GLU A 20 -2.31 3.39 -8.49
C GLU A 20 -0.94 3.37 -7.79
N LEU A 21 -0.91 3.69 -6.50
CA LEU A 21 0.32 3.68 -5.69
C LEU A 21 0.93 2.25 -5.61
N LEU A 22 0.09 1.24 -5.34
CA LEU A 22 0.53 -0.15 -5.27
C LEU A 22 1.01 -0.65 -6.65
N SER A 23 0.32 -0.25 -7.73
CA SER A 23 0.74 -0.60 -9.11
C SER A 23 2.09 0.02 -9.45
N TYR A 24 2.35 1.26 -9.02
CA TYR A 24 3.67 1.86 -9.14
C TYR A 24 4.72 1.05 -8.36
N GLY A 25 4.40 0.65 -7.13
CA GLY A 25 5.25 -0.21 -6.30
C GLY A 25 5.55 -1.57 -6.94
N CYS A 26 4.58 -2.21 -7.60
CA CYS A 26 4.81 -3.51 -8.27
C CYS A 26 5.88 -3.44 -9.35
N LYS A 27 6.07 -2.28 -10.01
CA LYS A 27 7.07 -2.13 -11.08
C LYS A 27 8.50 -2.37 -10.59
N SER A 28 8.77 -2.17 -9.30
CA SER A 28 10.10 -2.40 -8.72
C SER A 28 10.37 -3.86 -8.35
N LEU A 29 9.40 -4.76 -8.48
CA LEU A 29 9.50 -6.16 -8.03
C LEU A 29 10.10 -7.12 -9.06
N GLY A 30 10.68 -6.63 -10.16
CA GLY A 30 11.32 -7.46 -11.19
C GLY A 30 10.36 -8.52 -11.76
N GLU A 31 10.74 -9.80 -11.70
CA GLU A 31 9.95 -10.92 -12.22
C GLU A 31 8.54 -11.02 -11.60
N ALA A 32 8.37 -10.55 -10.35
CA ALA A 32 7.08 -10.58 -9.67
C ALA A 32 6.14 -9.42 -10.06
N ALA A 33 6.61 -8.45 -10.86
CA ALA A 33 5.84 -7.25 -11.21
C ALA A 33 4.49 -7.56 -11.87
N ASN A 34 4.46 -8.53 -12.79
CA ASN A 34 3.24 -8.92 -13.51
C ASN A 34 2.21 -9.56 -12.57
N ALA A 35 2.64 -10.49 -11.71
CA ALA A 35 1.75 -11.14 -10.74
C ALA A 35 1.20 -10.13 -9.73
N CYS A 36 2.05 -9.24 -9.21
CA CYS A 36 1.68 -8.16 -8.31
C CYS A 36 0.63 -7.23 -8.94
N THR A 37 0.87 -6.79 -10.19
CA THR A 37 -0.06 -5.91 -10.93
C THR A 37 -1.38 -6.61 -11.21
N GLY A 38 -1.36 -7.89 -11.60
CA GLY A 38 -2.57 -8.69 -11.82
C GLY A 38 -3.44 -8.80 -10.56
N MET A 39 -2.81 -9.06 -9.39
CA MET A 39 -3.51 -9.11 -8.11
C MET A 39 -4.20 -7.78 -7.77
N ILE A 40 -3.49 -6.66 -7.94
CA ILE A 40 -4.03 -5.33 -7.65
C ILE A 40 -5.17 -4.97 -8.59
N ASN A 41 -5.05 -5.29 -9.88
CA ASN A 41 -6.09 -5.01 -10.87
C ASN A 41 -7.35 -5.87 -10.67
N ALA A 42 -7.20 -7.09 -10.15
CA ALA A 42 -8.32 -7.98 -9.85
C ALA A 42 -9.06 -7.62 -8.54
N ALA A 43 -8.39 -6.92 -7.62
CA ALA A 43 -8.99 -6.55 -6.34
C ALA A 43 -9.95 -5.37 -6.50
N ASP A 44 -11.21 -5.54 -6.08
CA ASP A 44 -12.15 -4.44 -5.86
C ASP A 44 -12.36 -4.21 -4.37
N LEU A 45 -11.71 -3.18 -3.85
CA LEU A 45 -11.87 -2.74 -2.48
C LEU A 45 -12.59 -1.39 -2.40
N THR A 46 -13.25 -0.93 -3.47
CA THR A 46 -13.85 0.42 -3.53
C THR A 46 -14.76 0.69 -2.34
N ALA A 47 -15.61 -0.28 -1.99
CA ALA A 47 -16.52 -0.15 -0.85
C ALA A 47 -15.86 -0.42 0.51
N SER A 48 -14.81 -1.26 0.59
CA SER A 48 -14.22 -1.71 1.85
C SER A 48 -13.01 -0.90 2.30
N TYR A 49 -12.26 -0.32 1.37
CA TYR A 49 -11.01 0.38 1.63
C TYR A 49 -11.16 1.57 2.59
N PRO A 50 -12.19 2.44 2.50
CA PRO A 50 -12.39 3.50 3.48
C PRO A 50 -12.59 2.96 4.92
N ARG A 51 -13.24 1.80 5.07
CA ARG A 51 -13.41 1.14 6.38
C ARG A 51 -12.12 0.49 6.87
N MET A 52 -11.27 0.03 5.95
CA MET A 52 -9.96 -0.54 6.26
C MET A 52 -8.92 0.53 6.63
N TYR A 53 -9.09 1.77 6.16
CA TYR A 53 -8.09 2.82 6.26
C TYR A 53 -7.49 2.99 7.67
N ILE A 54 -8.32 3.05 8.71
CA ILE A 54 -7.84 3.21 10.09
C ILE A 54 -6.94 2.04 10.54
N TRP A 55 -7.24 0.83 10.11
CA TRP A 55 -6.46 -0.37 10.42
C TRP A 55 -5.14 -0.38 9.65
N ILE A 56 -5.14 0.07 8.40
CA ILE A 56 -3.93 0.22 7.58
C ILE A 56 -2.97 1.23 8.24
N ILE A 57 -3.47 2.38 8.70
CA ILE A 57 -2.65 3.38 9.41
C ILE A 57 -2.05 2.80 10.70
N ARG A 58 -2.84 2.07 11.49
CA ARG A 58 -2.34 1.41 12.71
C ARG A 58 -1.28 0.36 12.40
N LEU A 59 -1.49 -0.46 11.37
CA LEU A 59 -0.54 -1.49 10.94
C LEU A 59 0.79 -0.86 10.51
N ARG A 60 0.74 0.23 9.72
CA ARG A 60 1.92 1.01 9.36
C ARG A 60 2.66 1.49 10.62
N ALA A 61 1.97 2.11 11.57
CA ALA A 61 2.61 2.64 12.78
C ALA A 61 3.35 1.53 13.56
N ILE A 62 2.70 0.38 13.77
CA ILE A 62 3.30 -0.79 14.43
C ILE A 62 4.51 -1.31 13.64
N GLY A 63 4.37 -1.46 12.33
CA GLY A 63 5.45 -1.94 11.46
C GLY A 63 6.65 -1.01 11.47
N CYS A 64 6.42 0.30 11.39
CA CYS A 64 7.47 1.30 11.46
C CYS A 64 8.23 1.25 12.79
N GLN A 65 7.51 1.16 13.91
CA GLN A 65 8.13 1.05 15.23
C GLN A 65 9.01 -0.21 15.37
N LYS A 66 8.59 -1.34 14.77
CA LYS A 66 9.28 -2.63 14.90
C LYS A 66 10.46 -2.81 13.95
N PHE A 67 10.33 -2.36 12.71
CA PHE A 67 11.25 -2.73 11.62
C PHE A 67 12.07 -1.57 11.07
N CYS A 68 11.75 -0.33 11.46
CA CYS A 68 12.23 0.87 10.78
C CYS A 68 12.71 1.95 11.76
N GLN A 69 13.50 1.55 12.76
CA GLN A 69 14.20 2.46 13.66
C GLN A 69 15.27 3.27 12.91
#